data_AF-A0A1M3PPL8-F1
#
_entry.id   AF-A0A1M3PPL8-F1
#
_cell.length_a   1.000
_cell.length_b   1.000
_cell.length_c   1.000
_cell.angle_alpha   90.00
_cell.angle_beta   90.00
_cell.angle_gamma   90.00
#
_symmetry.space_group_name_H-M   'P 1'
#
loop_
_entity.id
_entity.type
_entity.pdbx_description
1 polymer ?
#
loop_
_entity_poly.entity_id
_entity_poly.type
_entity_poly.pdbx_seq_one_letter_code
_entity_poly.pdbx_strand_id
1 'polypeptide(L)'
;MSPNDRVQAVVDILSLLADKQLQLKVYACVIEKKLFSPNDILARSFEDVASCFDGYLKTLYKKKNPQRGLVILDKSNYEEKIQTLSHVFKHVGHANGQLRNFAEVPLFLDSKASRLIQMADLIAYWIFRHFQSGDQRGYNLIRPYFARYGVGPVSGLRCHVTPETEARLATLPVPVHPFPKPSAKPVVSDASEVSILDD
;
A
#
# COMPACT_ATOMS: atom_id res chain seq x y z
N MET A 1 3.93 26.49 0.19
CA MET A 1 3.98 25.48 -0.89
C MET A 1 2.84 25.75 -1.86
N SER A 2 3.16 26.05 -3.11
CA SER A 2 2.19 26.33 -4.16
C SER A 2 1.39 25.05 -4.51
N PRO A 3 0.22 25.16 -5.17
CA PRO A 3 -0.51 23.99 -5.67
C PRO A 3 0.35 23.10 -6.59
N ASN A 4 1.19 23.69 -7.43
CA ASN A 4 2.08 22.96 -8.34
C ASN A 4 3.16 22.19 -7.57
N ASP A 5 3.76 22.81 -6.55
CA ASP A 5 4.78 22.15 -5.72
C ASP A 5 4.18 20.93 -4.99
N ARG A 6 2.92 21.02 -4.54
CA ARG A 6 2.21 19.90 -3.91
C ARG A 6 2.00 18.75 -4.88
N VAL A 7 1.57 19.06 -6.11
CA VAL A 7 1.38 18.05 -7.16
C VAL A 7 2.73 17.40 -7.51
N GLN A 8 3.79 18.19 -7.63
CA GLN A 8 5.12 17.66 -7.91
C GLN A 8 5.60 16.73 -6.79
N ALA A 9 5.46 17.13 -5.52
CA ALA A 9 5.82 16.29 -4.39
C ALA A 9 5.05 14.95 -4.39
N VAL A 10 3.76 14.98 -4.70
CA VAL A 10 2.94 13.75 -4.84
C VAL A 10 3.49 12.83 -5.93
N VAL A 11 3.80 13.39 -7.11
CA VAL A 11 4.35 12.62 -8.23
C VAL A 11 5.70 12.02 -7.87
N ASP A 12 6.58 12.81 -7.25
CA ASP A 12 7.92 12.38 -6.86
C ASP A 12 7.84 11.24 -5.84
N ILE A 13 6.97 11.33 -4.83
CA ILE A 13 6.75 10.25 -3.86
C ILE A 13 6.20 8.99 -4.54
N LEU A 14 5.16 9.12 -5.38
CA LEU A 14 4.59 7.96 -6.07
C LEU A 14 5.58 7.33 -7.06
N SER A 15 6.51 8.12 -7.62
CA SER A 15 7.55 7.62 -8.52
C SER A 15 8.54 6.68 -7.82
N LEU A 16 8.68 6.75 -6.49
CA LEU A 16 9.50 5.82 -5.70
C LEU A 16 9.04 4.37 -5.83
N LEU A 17 7.76 4.12 -6.17
CA LEU A 17 7.27 2.78 -6.48
C LEU A 17 8.01 2.15 -7.67
N ALA A 18 8.50 2.96 -8.61
CA ALA A 18 9.29 2.52 -9.75
C ALA A 18 10.74 2.17 -9.40
N ASP A 19 11.18 2.47 -8.18
CA ASP A 19 12.54 2.18 -7.75
C ASP A 19 12.76 0.68 -7.56
N LYS A 20 13.59 0.11 -8.43
CA LYS A 20 13.91 -1.33 -8.41
C LYS A 20 14.69 -1.74 -7.17
N GLN A 21 15.44 -0.83 -6.54
CA GLN A 21 16.19 -1.13 -5.31
C GLN A 21 15.26 -1.24 -4.10
N LEU A 22 14.20 -0.44 -4.05
CA LEU A 22 13.23 -0.45 -2.94
C LEU A 22 12.27 -1.66 -3.00
N GLN A 23 12.11 -2.27 -4.19
CA GLN A 23 11.26 -3.45 -4.42
C GLN A 23 9.83 -3.33 -3.88
N LEU A 24 9.29 -2.10 -3.87
CA LEU A 24 8.00 -1.80 -3.24
C LEU A 24 6.85 -2.55 -3.94
N LYS A 25 5.90 -3.01 -3.12
CA LYS A 25 4.66 -3.65 -3.55
C LYS A 25 3.49 -3.03 -2.81
N VAL A 26 2.41 -2.80 -3.53
CA VAL A 26 1.19 -2.22 -2.98
C VAL A 26 0.18 -3.31 -2.68
N TYR A 27 -0.37 -3.25 -1.47
CA TYR A 27 -1.49 -4.06 -1.00
C TYR A 27 -2.60 -3.12 -0.56
N ALA A 28 -3.82 -3.31 -1.08
CA ALA A 28 -4.92 -2.42 -0.77
C ALA A 28 -6.27 -3.15 -0.74
N CYS A 29 -7.18 -2.64 0.09
CA CYS A 29 -8.58 -3.03 0.11
C CYS A 29 -9.46 -1.79 -0.11
N VAL A 30 -10.43 -1.90 -1.00
CA VAL A 30 -11.43 -0.86 -1.29
C VAL A 30 -12.80 -1.41 -0.94
N ILE A 31 -13.52 -0.68 -0.09
CA ILE A 31 -14.86 -1.07 0.36
C ILE A 31 -15.82 0.09 0.13
N GLU A 32 -16.89 -0.17 -0.62
CA GLU A 32 -18.07 0.69 -0.60
C GLU A 32 -18.85 0.49 0.70
N LYS A 33 -18.98 1.57 1.47
CA LYS A 33 -19.59 1.52 2.81
C LYS A 33 -21.00 0.94 2.83
N LYS A 34 -21.79 1.11 1.75
CA LYS A 34 -23.16 0.57 1.66
C LYS A 34 -23.23 -0.96 1.62
N LEU A 35 -22.11 -1.65 1.36
CA LEU A 35 -22.06 -3.10 1.24
C LEU A 35 -21.80 -3.83 2.56
N PHE A 36 -21.43 -3.10 3.62
CA PHE A 36 -21.05 -3.70 4.90
C PHE A 36 -21.62 -2.89 6.06
N SER A 37 -21.82 -3.55 7.20
CA SER A 37 -22.05 -2.85 8.45
C SER A 37 -20.81 -2.00 8.81
N PRO A 38 -20.97 -0.77 9.32
CA PRO A 38 -19.84 0.07 9.73
C PRO A 38 -18.85 -0.62 10.69
N ASN A 39 -19.35 -1.53 11.53
CA ASN A 39 -18.53 -2.27 12.49
C ASN A 39 -17.65 -3.34 11.83
N ASP A 40 -18.02 -3.83 10.64
CA ASP A 40 -17.31 -4.91 9.94
C ASP A 40 -16.26 -4.38 8.97
N ILE A 41 -16.38 -3.12 8.53
CA ILE A 41 -15.49 -2.52 7.51
C ILE A 41 -14.02 -2.60 7.92
N LEU A 42 -13.70 -2.31 9.18
CA LEU A 42 -12.32 -2.35 9.68
C LEU A 42 -11.77 -3.78 9.69
N ALA A 43 -12.55 -4.73 10.23
CA ALA A 43 -12.13 -6.12 10.31
C ALA A 43 -11.89 -6.69 8.90
N ARG A 44 -12.83 -6.40 7.98
CA ARG A 44 -12.75 -6.83 6.59
C ARG A 44 -11.55 -6.22 5.85
N SER A 45 -11.33 -4.91 5.99
CA SER A 45 -10.21 -4.25 5.30
C SER A 45 -8.85 -4.75 5.78
N PHE A 46 -8.71 -4.97 7.09
CA PHE A 46 -7.52 -5.56 7.67
C PHE A 46 -7.30 -7.01 7.20
N GLU A 47 -8.34 -7.85 7.23
CA GLU A 47 -8.27 -9.24 6.76
C GLU A 47 -7.84 -9.31 5.29
N ASP A 48 -8.42 -8.48 4.41
CA ASP A 48 -8.11 -8.48 2.99
C ASP A 48 -6.64 -8.10 2.73
N VAL A 49 -6.15 -7.02 3.35
CA VAL A 49 -4.76 -6.59 3.19
C VAL A 49 -3.79 -7.63 3.77
N ALA A 50 -4.09 -8.15 4.96
CA ALA A 50 -3.28 -9.17 5.61
C ALA A 50 -3.22 -10.47 4.80
N SER A 51 -4.36 -10.91 4.25
CA SER A 51 -4.44 -12.08 3.38
C SER A 51 -3.64 -11.88 2.10
N CYS A 52 -3.63 -10.67 1.55
CA CYS A 52 -2.82 -10.39 0.37
C CYS A 52 -1.33 -10.46 0.65
N PHE A 53 -0.90 -9.90 1.78
CA PHE A 53 0.50 -9.96 2.19
C PHE A 53 0.93 -11.39 2.54
N ASP A 54 0.11 -12.16 3.26
CA ASP A 54 0.37 -13.57 3.56
C ASP A 54 0.46 -14.43 2.28
N GLY A 55 -0.40 -14.18 1.28
CA GLY A 55 -0.32 -14.82 -0.03
C GLY A 55 0.99 -14.55 -0.78
N TYR A 56 1.52 -13.33 -0.67
CA TYR A 56 2.84 -12.99 -1.20
C TYR A 56 3.96 -13.74 -0.47
N LEU A 57 3.94 -13.76 0.87
CA LEU A 57 4.93 -14.49 1.68
C LEU A 57 4.90 -16.00 1.39
N LYS A 58 3.72 -16.60 1.22
CA LYS A 58 3.58 -18.00 0.76
C LYS A 58 4.28 -18.26 -0.57
N THR A 59 4.23 -17.29 -1.49
CA THR A 59 4.92 -17.40 -2.79
C THR A 59 6.44 -17.32 -2.62
N LEU A 60 6.94 -16.47 -1.73
CA LEU A 60 8.37 -16.43 -1.37
C LEU A 60 8.83 -17.73 -0.70
N TYR A 61 8.04 -18.25 0.22
CA TYR A 61 8.31 -19.52 0.90
C TYR A 61 8.45 -20.67 -0.10
N LYS A 62 7.54 -20.78 -1.08
CA LYS A 62 7.62 -21.76 -2.18
C LYS A 62 8.89 -21.61 -3.03
N LYS A 63 9.47 -20.40 -3.09
CA LYS A 63 10.75 -20.11 -3.75
C LYS A 63 11.96 -20.30 -2.81
N LYS A 64 11.79 -21.04 -1.71
CA LYS A 64 12.82 -21.28 -0.68
C LYS A 64 13.33 -20.01 0.01
N ASN A 65 12.49 -18.97 0.10
CA ASN A 65 12.74 -17.80 0.93
C ASN A 65 11.74 -17.78 2.11
N PRO A 66 12.12 -18.32 3.29
CA PRO A 66 11.21 -18.51 4.43
C PRO A 66 11.10 -17.27 5.34
N GLN A 67 11.37 -16.07 4.84
CA GLN A 67 11.23 -14.84 5.60
C GLN A 67 9.79 -14.66 6.12
N ARG A 68 9.66 -14.15 7.34
CA ARG A 68 8.39 -13.77 7.95
C ARG A 68 8.13 -12.27 7.77
N GLY A 69 6.86 -11.92 7.60
CA GLY A 69 6.44 -10.53 7.43
C GLY A 69 6.23 -9.80 8.74
N LEU A 70 6.50 -8.49 8.74
CA LEU A 70 6.15 -7.58 9.80
C LEU A 70 5.08 -6.61 9.29
N VAL A 71 4.08 -6.34 10.13
CA VAL A 71 3.03 -5.36 9.83
C VAL A 71 3.22 -4.17 10.76
N ILE A 72 3.37 -2.99 10.17
CA ILE A 72 3.49 -1.71 10.89
C ILE A 72 2.35 -0.83 10.42
N LEU A 73 1.60 -0.27 11.36
CA LEU A 73 0.42 0.56 11.12
C LEU A 73 0.61 1.94 11.74
N ASP A 74 -0.09 2.94 11.19
CA ASP A 74 -0.19 4.24 11.86
C ASP A 74 -0.99 4.11 13.15
N LYS A 75 -0.65 4.95 14.13
CA LYS A 75 -1.42 5.05 15.37
C LYS A 75 -2.86 5.48 15.07
N SER A 76 -3.82 4.81 15.70
CA SER A 76 -5.23 5.11 15.50
C SER A 76 -6.08 4.73 16.70
N ASN A 77 -7.29 5.28 16.78
CA ASN A 77 -8.28 4.89 17.80
C ASN A 77 -8.76 3.44 17.66
N TYR A 78 -8.27 2.69 16.67
CA TYR A 78 -8.63 1.31 16.39
C TYR A 78 -7.52 0.31 16.77
N GLU A 79 -6.44 0.75 17.41
CA GLU A 79 -5.31 -0.07 17.82
C GLU A 79 -5.71 -1.35 18.54
N GLU A 80 -6.50 -1.24 19.61
CA GLU A 80 -6.95 -2.40 20.40
C GLU A 80 -7.75 -3.39 19.53
N LYS A 81 -8.68 -2.88 18.71
CA LYS A 81 -9.46 -3.72 17.78
C LYS A 81 -8.55 -4.44 16.79
N ILE A 82 -7.54 -3.77 16.22
CA ILE A 82 -6.61 -4.37 15.27
C ILE A 82 -5.73 -5.42 15.94
N GLN A 83 -5.27 -5.17 17.17
CA GLN A 83 -4.52 -6.15 17.95
C GLN A 83 -5.37 -7.40 18.24
N THR A 84 -6.63 -7.22 18.68
CA THR A 84 -7.57 -8.32 18.88
C THR A 84 -7.80 -9.10 17.59
N LEU A 85 -8.07 -8.41 16.48
CA LEU A 85 -8.27 -9.05 15.17
C LEU A 85 -7.04 -9.86 14.76
N SER A 86 -5.83 -9.31 14.96
CA SER A 86 -4.58 -9.99 14.63
C SER A 86 -4.36 -11.25 15.47
N HIS A 87 -4.71 -11.20 16.76
CA HIS A 87 -4.63 -12.35 17.64
C HIS A 87 -5.64 -13.44 17.21
N VAL A 88 -6.90 -13.06 16.95
CA VAL A 88 -7.93 -13.98 16.44
C VAL A 88 -7.48 -14.62 15.12
N PHE A 89 -6.91 -13.82 14.22
CA PHE A 89 -6.46 -14.27 12.90
C PHE A 89 -5.23 -15.19 12.94
N LYS A 90 -4.37 -15.04 13.93
CA LYS A 90 -3.23 -15.94 14.17
C LYS A 90 -3.64 -17.25 14.83
N HIS A 91 -4.52 -17.20 15.84
CA HIS A 91 -4.76 -18.34 16.74
C HIS A 91 -6.01 -19.15 16.40
N VAL A 92 -7.09 -18.50 15.96
CA VAL A 92 -8.39 -19.16 15.71
C VAL A 92 -8.54 -19.51 14.23
N GLY A 93 -7.93 -18.74 13.34
CA GLY A 93 -8.15 -18.84 11.89
C GLY A 93 -9.53 -18.30 11.47
N HIS A 94 -9.73 -18.13 10.17
CA HIS A 94 -10.97 -17.61 9.58
C HIS A 94 -11.38 -18.45 8.36
N ALA A 95 -12.51 -18.11 7.73
CA ALA A 95 -13.12 -18.84 6.61
C ALA A 95 -12.15 -19.08 5.42
N ASN A 96 -11.08 -18.28 5.29
CA ASN A 96 -10.04 -18.40 4.25
C ASN A 96 -8.70 -19.00 4.75
N GLY A 97 -8.61 -19.46 6.01
CA GLY A 97 -7.42 -20.09 6.61
C GLY A 97 -6.81 -19.31 7.78
N GLN A 98 -5.59 -19.69 8.18
CA GLN A 98 -4.79 -19.02 9.22
C GLN A 98 -3.71 -18.12 8.61
N LEU A 99 -3.47 -16.95 9.21
CA LEU A 99 -2.31 -16.10 8.89
C LEU A 99 -1.05 -16.73 9.53
N ARG A 100 -0.22 -17.40 8.71
CA ARG A 100 0.91 -18.21 9.19
C ARG A 100 2.27 -17.55 9.05
N ASN A 101 2.39 -16.52 8.21
CA ASN A 101 3.69 -15.99 7.80
C ASN A 101 4.09 -14.68 8.49
N PHE A 102 3.35 -14.23 9.49
CA PHE A 102 3.70 -13.02 10.26
C PHE A 102 4.66 -13.34 11.40
N ALA A 103 5.66 -12.49 11.60
CA ALA A 103 6.67 -12.64 12.63
C ALA A 103 6.13 -12.29 14.03
N GLU A 104 5.34 -11.21 14.11
CA GLU A 104 4.89 -10.60 15.37
C GLU A 104 3.47 -10.05 15.22
N VAL A 105 2.80 -9.69 16.31
CA VAL A 105 1.57 -8.87 16.25
C VAL A 105 1.86 -7.52 15.57
N PRO A 106 0.86 -6.84 14.95
CA PRO A 106 1.11 -5.55 14.31
C PRO A 106 1.70 -4.54 15.28
N LEU A 107 2.72 -3.82 14.81
CA LEU A 107 3.33 -2.71 15.51
C LEU A 107 2.68 -1.40 15.10
N PHE A 108 2.67 -0.42 16.00
CA PHE A 108 2.08 0.89 15.75
C PHE A 108 3.13 1.98 15.88
N LEU A 109 3.16 2.90 14.92
CA LEU A 109 4.12 3.99 14.87
C LEU A 109 3.40 5.30 14.56
N ASP A 110 3.92 6.41 15.07
CA ASP A 110 3.46 7.75 14.66
C ASP A 110 3.81 7.99 13.18
N SER A 111 2.82 8.34 12.35
CA SER A 111 3.03 8.67 10.93
C SER A 111 4.07 9.76 10.68
N LYS A 112 4.32 10.70 11.61
CA LYS A 112 5.41 11.68 11.49
C LYS A 112 6.79 11.04 11.62
N ALA A 113 6.89 9.89 12.28
CA ALA A 113 8.13 9.16 12.48
C ALA A 113 8.48 8.18 11.33
N SER A 114 7.60 7.98 10.34
CA SER A 114 7.89 7.10 9.20
C SER A 114 7.44 7.63 7.84
N ARG A 115 8.41 7.77 6.93
CA ARG A 115 8.16 8.11 5.53
C ARG A 115 7.40 7.02 4.77
N LEU A 116 7.55 5.75 5.15
CA LEU A 116 6.80 4.65 4.54
C LEU A 116 5.32 4.68 4.93
N ILE A 117 4.99 5.07 6.17
CA ILE A 117 3.60 5.25 6.59
C ILE A 117 2.97 6.42 5.81
N GLN A 118 3.67 7.56 5.72
CA GLN A 118 3.21 8.71 4.92
C GLN A 118 2.98 8.34 3.45
N MET A 119 3.86 7.50 2.88
CA MET A 119 3.69 7.00 1.53
C MET A 119 2.46 6.08 1.41
N ALA A 120 2.22 5.21 2.39
CA ALA A 120 1.04 4.35 2.43
C ALA A 120 -0.26 5.17 2.50
N ASP A 121 -0.31 6.23 3.32
CA ASP A 121 -1.45 7.14 3.40
C ASP A 121 -1.71 7.85 2.07
N LEU A 122 -0.65 8.32 1.40
CA LEU A 122 -0.75 8.94 0.09
C LEU A 122 -1.29 7.97 -0.97
N ILE A 123 -0.84 6.71 -0.94
CA ILE A 123 -1.33 5.66 -1.83
C ILE A 123 -2.81 5.40 -1.58
N ALA A 124 -3.20 5.22 -0.31
CA ALA A 124 -4.59 4.99 0.08
C ALA A 124 -5.49 6.14 -0.38
N TYR A 125 -5.04 7.39 -0.23
CA TYR A 125 -5.74 8.58 -0.71
C TYR A 125 -6.00 8.54 -2.22
N TRP A 126 -4.98 8.23 -3.04
CA TRP A 126 -5.14 8.21 -4.50
C TRP A 126 -5.97 7.03 -5.01
N ILE A 127 -5.91 5.89 -4.32
CA ILE A 127 -6.82 4.78 -4.58
C ILE A 127 -8.26 5.23 -4.27
N PHE A 128 -8.51 5.80 -3.08
CA PHE A 128 -9.82 6.32 -2.71
C PHE A 128 -10.35 7.32 -3.73
N ARG A 129 -9.54 8.30 -4.17
CA ARG A 129 -9.91 9.32 -5.16
C ARG A 129 -10.35 8.71 -6.49
N HIS A 130 -9.67 7.66 -6.96
CA HIS A 130 -10.06 6.95 -8.17
C HIS A 130 -11.45 6.33 -8.02
N PHE A 131 -11.69 5.56 -6.96
CA PHE A 131 -12.98 4.91 -6.75
C PHE A 131 -14.11 5.90 -6.47
N GLN A 132 -13.88 6.94 -5.65
CA GLN A 132 -14.90 7.91 -5.25
C GLN A 132 -15.26 8.91 -6.36
N SER A 133 -14.27 9.44 -7.07
CA SER A 133 -14.44 10.58 -7.98
C SER A 133 -14.03 10.31 -9.42
N GLY A 134 -13.46 9.13 -9.73
CA GLY A 134 -12.93 8.83 -11.05
C GLY A 134 -11.56 9.46 -11.34
N ASP A 135 -10.92 10.09 -10.35
CA ASP A 135 -9.61 10.71 -10.53
C ASP A 135 -8.50 9.65 -10.62
N GLN A 136 -8.19 9.26 -11.87
CA GLN A 136 -7.27 8.18 -12.18
C GLN A 136 -5.78 8.58 -12.18
N ARG A 137 -5.43 9.85 -11.94
CA ARG A 137 -4.05 10.35 -12.12
C ARG A 137 -3.04 9.64 -11.21
N GLY A 138 -3.29 9.64 -9.89
CA GLY A 138 -2.45 8.91 -8.94
C GLY A 138 -2.61 7.40 -9.03
N TYR A 139 -3.83 6.91 -9.24
CA TYR A 139 -4.09 5.47 -9.37
C TYR A 139 -3.33 4.85 -10.54
N ASN A 140 -3.20 5.54 -11.68
CA ASN A 140 -2.45 5.06 -12.83
C ASN A 140 -0.94 4.91 -12.54
N LEU A 141 -0.39 5.72 -11.61
CA LEU A 141 0.98 5.55 -11.13
C LEU A 141 1.11 4.37 -10.15
N ILE A 142 0.06 4.08 -9.37
CA ILE A 142 0.06 3.02 -8.33
C ILE A 142 -0.20 1.64 -8.92
N ARG A 143 -1.16 1.53 -9.85
CA ARG A 143 -1.68 0.28 -10.42
C ARG A 143 -0.61 -0.73 -10.85
N PRO A 144 0.50 -0.34 -11.52
CA PRO A 144 1.53 -1.28 -11.93
C PRO A 144 2.20 -2.02 -10.76
N TYR A 145 2.16 -1.45 -9.56
CA TYR A 145 2.89 -1.91 -8.38
C TYR A 145 2.05 -2.69 -7.39
N PHE A 146 0.76 -2.93 -7.67
CA PHE A 146 -0.01 -3.90 -6.91
C PHE A 146 0.68 -5.25 -6.93
N ALA A 147 0.77 -5.88 -5.75
CA ALA A 147 1.45 -7.15 -5.61
C ALA A 147 0.84 -8.22 -6.51
N ARG A 148 1.71 -9.08 -7.07
CA ARG A 148 1.32 -10.23 -7.88
C ARG A 148 1.91 -11.48 -7.22
N TYR A 149 1.05 -12.42 -6.88
CA TYR A 149 1.41 -13.65 -6.21
C TYR A 149 0.36 -14.73 -6.50
N GLY A 150 0.75 -16.00 -6.44
CA GLY A 150 -0.09 -17.11 -6.91
C GLY A 150 -0.20 -17.20 -8.43
N VAL A 151 -1.22 -17.93 -8.90
CA VAL A 151 -1.57 -18.09 -10.32
C VAL A 151 -2.86 -17.33 -10.57
N GLY A 152 -2.85 -16.31 -11.43
CA GLY A 152 -4.05 -15.52 -11.73
C GLY A 152 -3.80 -14.01 -11.93
N PRO A 153 -4.88 -13.19 -11.94
CA PRO A 153 -4.79 -11.73 -12.08
C PRO A 153 -4.10 -11.06 -10.88
N VAL A 154 -4.02 -9.73 -10.88
CA VAL A 154 -3.42 -8.93 -9.80
C VAL A 154 -4.03 -9.31 -8.45
N SER A 155 -3.20 -9.75 -7.50
CA SER A 155 -3.64 -10.26 -6.21
C SER A 155 -3.52 -9.22 -5.08
N GLY A 156 -2.82 -8.10 -5.30
CA GLY A 156 -2.56 -7.06 -4.30
C GLY A 156 -3.69 -6.04 -4.09
N LEU A 157 -4.79 -6.12 -4.84
CA LEU A 157 -5.94 -5.22 -4.69
C LEU A 157 -7.21 -6.06 -4.47
N ARG A 158 -7.90 -5.83 -3.35
CA ARG A 158 -9.24 -6.37 -3.07
C ARG A 158 -10.27 -5.26 -3.20
N CYS A 159 -11.29 -5.47 -4.01
CA CYS A 159 -12.37 -4.50 -4.20
C CYS A 159 -13.71 -5.13 -3.83
N HIS A 160 -14.42 -4.49 -2.91
CA HIS A 160 -15.82 -4.75 -2.61
C HIS A 160 -16.58 -3.48 -2.99
N VAL A 161 -16.92 -3.39 -4.27
CA VAL A 161 -17.59 -2.25 -4.89
C VAL A 161 -18.82 -2.74 -5.64
N THR A 162 -19.76 -1.85 -5.91
CA THR A 162 -20.96 -2.24 -6.65
C THR A 162 -20.70 -2.34 -8.15
N PRO A 163 -21.48 -3.16 -8.89
CA PRO A 163 -21.37 -3.23 -10.34
C PRO A 163 -21.52 -1.86 -11.01
N GLU A 164 -22.33 -0.96 -10.44
CA GLU A 164 -22.48 0.41 -10.95
C GLU A 164 -21.17 1.21 -10.85
N THR A 165 -20.43 1.06 -9.76
CA THR A 165 -19.11 1.68 -9.61
C THR A 165 -18.11 1.08 -10.59
N GLU A 166 -18.10 -0.24 -10.76
CA GLU A 166 -17.21 -0.89 -11.75
C GLU A 166 -17.48 -0.38 -13.16
N ALA A 167 -18.76 -0.32 -13.56
CA ALA A 167 -19.18 0.18 -14.86
C ALA A 167 -18.75 1.65 -15.06
N ARG A 168 -18.95 2.50 -14.06
CA ARG A 168 -18.52 3.91 -14.12
C ARG A 168 -17.00 4.05 -14.24
N LEU A 169 -16.23 3.25 -13.50
CA LEU A 169 -14.77 3.29 -13.55
C LEU A 169 -14.22 2.78 -14.89
N ALA A 170 -14.91 1.85 -15.55
CA ALA A 170 -14.54 1.35 -16.87
C ALA A 170 -14.69 2.40 -17.99
N THR A 171 -15.57 3.39 -17.81
CA THR A 171 -15.87 4.42 -18.81
C THR A 171 -15.22 5.79 -18.51
N LEU A 172 -14.17 5.84 -17.68
CA LEU A 172 -13.55 7.11 -17.31
C LEU A 172 -12.83 7.76 -18.49
N PRO A 173 -13.03 9.07 -18.74
CA PRO A 173 -12.29 9.80 -19.75
C PRO A 173 -10.83 10.02 -19.32
N VAL A 174 -9.95 10.27 -20.31
CA VAL A 174 -8.57 10.66 -20.05
C VAL A 174 -8.54 11.95 -19.20
N PRO A 175 -7.68 12.07 -18.17
CA PRO A 175 -7.66 13.26 -17.32
C PRO A 175 -7.30 14.53 -18.10
N VAL A 176 -8.11 15.59 -17.94
CA VAL A 176 -7.90 16.90 -18.58
C VAL A 176 -6.59 17.56 -18.12
N HIS A 177 -6.22 17.36 -16.85
CA HIS A 177 -5.00 17.91 -16.25
C HIS A 177 -4.11 16.76 -15.75
N PRO A 178 -3.29 16.16 -16.63
CA PRO A 178 -2.40 15.07 -16.25
C PRO A 178 -1.37 15.54 -15.23
N PHE A 179 -0.84 14.59 -14.45
CA PHE A 179 0.27 14.88 -13.58
C PHE A 179 1.53 15.27 -14.36
N PRO A 180 2.39 16.13 -13.78
CA PRO A 180 3.71 16.41 -14.33
C PRO A 180 4.58 15.14 -14.32
N LYS A 181 5.72 15.21 -15.01
CA LYS A 181 6.73 14.16 -14.91
C LYS A 181 7.40 14.21 -13.52
N PRO A 182 7.85 13.06 -12.97
CA PRO A 182 8.67 13.06 -11.77
C PRO A 182 9.94 13.91 -11.97
N SER A 183 10.36 14.57 -10.89
CA SER A 183 11.63 15.28 -10.83
C SER A 183 12.79 14.28 -11.00
N ALA A 184 13.90 14.73 -11.59
CA ALA A 184 15.10 13.91 -11.65
C ALA A 184 15.55 13.54 -10.22
N LYS A 185 15.93 12.28 -10.00
CA LYS A 185 16.54 11.88 -8.73
C LYS A 185 17.81 12.71 -8.53
N PRO A 186 18.05 13.28 -7.34
CA PRO A 186 19.34 13.89 -7.05
C PRO A 186 20.42 12.82 -7.24
N VAL A 187 21.39 13.09 -8.11
CA VAL A 187 22.58 12.27 -8.22
C VAL A 187 23.33 12.47 -6.90
N VAL A 188 23.35 11.45 -6.05
CA VAL A 188 24.24 11.44 -4.89
C VAL A 188 25.65 11.34 -5.47
N SER A 189 26.37 12.46 -5.55
CA SER A 189 27.81 12.42 -5.79
C SER A 189 28.46 11.81 -4.56
N ASP A 190 29.10 10.66 -4.70
CA ASP A 190 30.01 10.15 -3.68
C ASP A 190 31.13 11.18 -3.49
N ALA A 191 31.00 12.00 -2.46
CA ALA A 191 32.10 12.81 -1.96
C ALA A 191 32.95 11.92 -1.04
N SER A 192 33.74 11.05 -1.64
CA SER A 192 34.84 10.35 -0.98
C SER A 192 36.16 10.99 -1.39
N GLU A 193 36.54 12.07 -0.71
CA GLU A 193 37.95 12.45 -0.54
C GLU A 193 38.16 12.73 0.95
N VAL A 194 38.57 11.69 1.67
CA VAL A 194 39.20 11.84 2.97
C VAL A 194 40.64 12.28 2.69
N SER A 195 40.91 13.57 2.79
CA SER A 195 42.27 14.10 2.84
C SER A 195 42.88 13.73 4.19
N ILE A 196 43.62 12.62 4.22
CA ILE A 196 44.60 12.37 5.28
C ILE A 196 45.75 13.35 5.00
N LEU A 197 45.83 14.42 5.79
CA LEU A 197 47.03 15.23 5.90
C LEU A 197 47.96 14.52 6.89
N ASP A 198 49.04 13.95 6.36
CA ASP A 198 50.24 13.67 7.13
C ASP A 198 50.89 15.00 7.48
N ASP A 199 51.05 15.27 8.78
CA ASP A 199 52.18 16.00 9.40
C ASP A 199 52.15 15.79 10.93
#